data_AF-A0A372QN47-F1
#
_entry.id   AF-A0A372QN47-F1
#
_cell.length_a   1.000
_cell.length_b   1.000
_cell.length_c   1.000
_cell.angle_alpha   90.00
_cell.angle_beta   90.00
_cell.angle_gamma   90.00
#
_symmetry.space_group_name_H-M   'P 1'
#
loop_
_entity.id
_entity.type
_entity.pdbx_description
1 polymer ?
#
loop_
_entity_poly.entity_id
_entity_poly.type
_entity_poly.pdbx_seq_one_letter_code
_entity_poly.pdbx_strand_id
1 'polypeptide(L)'
;MLKNSDNIGIVKEIDSELILGISFSIFLIWIQLIFYRLAPYIGIYIYHFLIICKELIPFFLVIMIVILAFSHTMFLLLRNPVNISTNDSTFSGVATNSLTNESLNIKLKSDFDPTSNDNPYTSFYKAIMTTYFWTSGNWIQREEFDFWAVDIYTFIASIFLVIVLQNMLIAFMSDEYKDVKGKSRQILLKHKANRIADYEALHHFHIFSNDEEKPKFIYYIGQPKNYEEWNNIRKANDKCTIYKDLVVGHISTKFIFEKKNYDHRSIWKY
;
A
#
# COMPACT_ATOMS: atom_id res chain seq x y z
N MET A 1 -40.50 39.62 -39.06
CA MET A 1 -39.04 39.67 -38.89
C MET A 1 -38.75 40.26 -37.52
N LEU A 2 -38.56 39.41 -36.49
CA LEU A 2 -37.95 39.73 -35.18
C LEU A 2 -37.88 38.44 -34.32
N LYS A 3 -36.70 37.82 -34.38
CA LYS A 3 -35.89 37.27 -33.27
C LYS A 3 -36.62 36.73 -32.02
N ASN A 4 -36.54 35.40 -31.85
CA ASN A 4 -36.32 34.71 -30.56
C ASN A 4 -35.33 33.59 -30.89
N SER A 5 -34.02 33.86 -30.90
CA SER A 5 -33.09 33.53 -29.80
C SER A 5 -33.29 32.12 -29.23
N ASP A 6 -32.96 31.12 -30.04
CA ASP A 6 -32.55 29.80 -29.56
C ASP A 6 -31.26 29.97 -28.74
N ASN A 7 -31.43 30.24 -27.45
CA ASN A 7 -30.36 30.21 -26.47
C ASN A 7 -30.88 29.47 -25.25
N ILE A 8 -31.18 28.18 -25.43
CA ILE A 8 -31.50 27.27 -24.32
C ILE A 8 -30.43 26.19 -24.33
N GLY A 9 -29.42 26.45 -23.50
CA GLY A 9 -28.53 25.50 -22.84
C GLY A 9 -28.22 24.21 -23.58
N ILE A 10 -27.11 24.22 -24.33
CA ILE A 10 -26.29 23.02 -24.42
C ILE A 10 -25.73 22.79 -23.01
N VAL A 11 -26.50 22.11 -22.15
CA VAL A 11 -25.91 21.37 -21.04
C VAL A 11 -25.05 20.33 -21.73
N LYS A 12 -23.76 20.63 -21.84
CA LYS A 12 -22.76 19.71 -22.36
C LYS A 12 -22.73 18.57 -21.37
N GLU A 13 -23.51 17.52 -21.66
CA GLU A 13 -23.52 16.27 -20.93
C GLU A 13 -22.04 15.88 -20.76
N ILE A 14 -21.54 16.01 -19.54
CA ILE A 14 -20.12 15.76 -19.28
C ILE A 14 -19.97 14.27 -19.52
N ASP A 15 -19.23 13.92 -20.57
CA ASP A 15 -19.02 12.55 -20.98
C ASP A 15 -18.55 11.72 -19.78
N SER A 16 -19.31 10.69 -19.42
CA SER A 16 -19.02 9.84 -18.27
C SER A 16 -17.64 9.17 -18.41
N GLU A 17 -17.21 8.93 -19.65
CA GLU A 17 -15.88 8.41 -19.96
C GLU A 17 -14.78 9.44 -19.64
N LEU A 18 -15.04 10.72 -19.92
CA LEU A 18 -14.13 11.82 -19.55
C LEU A 18 -13.99 11.92 -18.03
N ILE A 19 -15.11 11.85 -17.28
CA ILE A 19 -15.08 11.89 -15.81
C ILE A 19 -14.28 10.70 -15.26
N LEU A 20 -14.51 9.50 -15.79
CA LEU A 20 -13.78 8.30 -15.40
C LEU A 20 -12.28 8.45 -15.66
N GLY A 21 -11.90 8.94 -16.84
CA GLY A 21 -10.51 9.17 -17.21
C GLY A 21 -9.82 10.21 -16.32
N ILE A 22 -10.50 11.33 -16.02
CA ILE A 22 -9.99 12.37 -15.12
C ILE A 22 -9.82 11.81 -13.71
N SER A 23 -10.82 11.10 -13.20
CA SER A 23 -10.79 10.50 -11.86
C SER A 23 -9.62 9.52 -11.70
N PHE A 24 -9.45 8.62 -12.68
CA PHE A 24 -8.34 7.65 -12.69
C PHE A 24 -6.98 8.35 -12.76
N SER A 25 -6.87 9.40 -13.58
CA SER A 25 -5.64 10.19 -13.71
C SER A 25 -5.27 10.89 -12.40
N ILE A 26 -6.24 11.53 -11.73
CA ILE A 26 -6.02 12.18 -10.43
C ILE A 26 -5.56 11.15 -9.39
N PHE A 27 -6.17 9.97 -9.36
CA PHE A 27 -5.76 8.88 -8.47
C PHE A 27 -4.31 8.44 -8.71
N LEU A 28 -3.90 8.25 -9.96
CA LEU A 28 -2.51 7.92 -10.31
C LEU A 28 -1.53 9.02 -9.92
N ILE A 29 -1.91 10.30 -10.08
CA ILE A 29 -1.09 11.44 -9.66
C ILE A 29 -0.84 11.40 -8.15
N TRP A 30 -1.86 11.09 -7.34
CA TRP A 30 -1.68 10.94 -5.89
C TRP A 30 -0.72 9.79 -5.54
N ILE A 31 -0.84 8.65 -6.21
CA ILE A 31 0.09 7.53 -6.04
C ILE A 31 1.52 7.94 -6.41
N GLN A 32 1.69 8.60 -7.56
CA GLN A 32 3.00 9.05 -8.02
C GLN A 32 3.60 10.09 -7.07
N LEU A 33 2.79 10.99 -6.51
CA LEU A 33 3.22 11.97 -5.52
C LEU A 33 3.78 11.29 -4.27
N ILE A 34 3.15 10.22 -3.80
CA ILE A 34 3.64 9.40 -2.68
C ILE A 34 5.02 8.81 -3.03
N PHE A 35 5.20 8.25 -4.22
CA PHE A 35 6.49 7.63 -4.57
C PHE A 35 7.63 8.63 -4.84
N TYR A 36 7.35 9.79 -5.43
CA TYR A 36 8.41 10.69 -5.92
C TYR A 36 8.79 11.83 -4.96
N ARG A 37 7.92 12.27 -4.06
CA ARG A 37 8.08 13.60 -3.42
C ARG A 37 8.25 13.60 -1.91
N LEU A 38 8.42 12.44 -1.30
CA LEU A 38 8.55 12.34 0.15
C LEU A 38 10.00 12.49 0.60
N ALA A 39 10.22 13.42 1.55
CA ALA A 39 11.51 13.72 2.16
C ALA A 39 12.25 12.41 2.53
N PRO A 40 13.60 12.38 2.52
CA PRO A 40 14.38 11.16 2.73
C PRO A 40 14.03 10.36 3.99
N TYR A 41 13.41 11.00 4.99
CA TYR A 41 12.85 10.34 6.17
C TYR A 41 11.59 9.48 5.87
N ILE A 42 10.68 9.97 5.03
CA ILE A 42 9.43 9.26 4.70
C ILE A 42 9.65 8.24 3.57
N GLY A 43 10.57 8.50 2.65
CA GLY A 43 10.93 7.55 1.58
C GLY A 43 11.41 6.18 2.09
N ILE A 44 12.00 6.13 3.29
CA ILE A 44 12.36 4.88 3.97
C ILE A 44 11.13 4.01 4.21
N TYR A 45 10.05 4.58 4.73
CA TYR A 45 8.84 3.83 5.07
C TYR A 45 8.14 3.30 3.82
N ILE A 46 8.11 4.09 2.74
CA ILE A 46 7.58 3.65 1.45
C ILE A 46 8.39 2.46 0.93
N TYR A 47 9.72 2.51 1.04
CA TYR A 47 10.58 1.43 0.62
C TYR A 47 10.34 0.14 1.43
N HIS A 48 10.16 0.24 2.76
CA HIS A 48 9.79 -0.91 3.59
C HIS A 48 8.44 -1.48 3.16
N PHE A 49 7.45 -0.61 2.98
CA PHE A 49 6.11 -1.00 2.54
C PHE A 49 6.15 -1.76 1.22
N LEU A 50 6.90 -1.27 0.22
CA LEU A 50 7.04 -1.94 -1.07
C LEU A 50 7.67 -3.34 -0.96
N ILE A 51 8.71 -3.51 -0.13
CA ILE A 51 9.30 -4.83 0.10
C ILE A 51 8.27 -5.76 0.72
N ILE A 52 7.61 -5.33 1.80
CA ILE A 52 6.62 -6.14 2.50
C ILE A 52 5.45 -6.50 1.56
N CYS A 53 4.95 -5.55 0.78
CA CYS A 53 3.90 -5.80 -0.22
C CYS A 53 4.29 -6.89 -1.22
N LYS A 54 5.56 -6.92 -1.65
CA LYS A 54 6.05 -7.95 -2.56
C LYS A 54 6.03 -9.33 -1.92
N GLU A 55 6.48 -9.44 -0.67
CA GLU A 55 6.48 -10.71 0.08
C GLU A 55 5.06 -11.19 0.42
N LEU A 56 4.07 -10.29 0.48
CA LEU A 56 2.67 -10.61 0.74
C LEU A 56 1.91 -11.21 -0.45
N ILE A 57 2.40 -11.07 -1.69
CA ILE A 57 1.74 -11.58 -2.91
C ILE A 57 1.27 -13.04 -2.77
N PRO A 58 2.13 -14.01 -2.38
CA PRO A 58 1.69 -15.40 -2.21
C PRO A 58 0.56 -15.57 -1.18
N PHE A 59 0.59 -14.79 -0.10
CA PHE A 59 -0.46 -14.83 0.92
C PHE A 59 -1.80 -14.32 0.37
N PHE A 60 -1.78 -13.22 -0.39
CA PHE A 60 -2.98 -12.71 -1.07
C PHE A 60 -3.54 -13.68 -2.11
N LEU A 61 -2.70 -14.44 -2.81
CA LEU A 61 -3.16 -15.50 -3.71
C LEU A 61 -3.94 -16.59 -2.97
N VAL A 62 -3.48 -17.00 -1.77
CA VAL A 62 -4.21 -17.95 -0.93
C VAL A 62 -5.56 -17.38 -0.50
N ILE A 63 -5.61 -16.13 -0.01
CA ILE A 63 -6.89 -15.47 0.33
C ILE A 63 -7.82 -15.45 -0.89
N MET A 64 -7.30 -15.12 -2.07
CA MET A 64 -8.09 -15.02 -3.30
C MET A 64 -8.71 -16.37 -3.67
N ILE A 65 -7.94 -17.47 -3.59
CA ILE A 65 -8.45 -18.82 -3.83
C ILE A 65 -9.56 -19.17 -2.82
N VAL A 66 -9.38 -18.84 -1.55
CA VAL A 66 -10.40 -19.08 -0.51
C VAL A 66 -11.67 -18.28 -0.78
N ILE A 67 -11.54 -17.00 -1.16
CA ILE A 67 -12.68 -16.16 -1.55
C ILE A 67 -13.40 -16.79 -2.75
N LEU A 68 -12.68 -17.20 -3.79
CA LEU A 68 -13.29 -17.86 -4.96
C LEU A 68 -14.06 -19.12 -4.57
N ALA A 69 -13.51 -19.94 -3.67
CA ALA A 69 -14.16 -21.17 -3.22
C ALA A 69 -15.50 -20.86 -2.53
N PHE A 70 -15.52 -19.99 -1.52
CA PHE A 70 -16.76 -19.59 -0.83
C PHE A 70 -17.74 -18.88 -1.76
N SER A 71 -17.25 -18.02 -2.65
CA SER A 71 -18.07 -17.33 -3.65
C SER A 71 -18.77 -18.31 -4.56
N HIS A 72 -18.06 -19.34 -5.03
CA HIS A 72 -18.61 -20.36 -5.91
C HIS A 72 -19.65 -21.22 -5.17
N THR A 73 -19.39 -21.59 -3.92
CA THR A 73 -20.36 -22.32 -3.08
C THR A 73 -21.64 -21.51 -2.88
N MET A 74 -21.54 -20.25 -2.49
CA MET A 74 -22.72 -19.39 -2.29
C MET A 74 -23.43 -19.08 -3.60
N PHE A 75 -22.69 -18.88 -4.69
CA PHE A 75 -23.27 -18.70 -6.02
C PHE A 75 -24.13 -19.91 -6.41
N LEU A 76 -23.61 -21.14 -6.22
CA LEU A 76 -24.39 -22.34 -6.52
C LEU A 76 -25.65 -22.44 -5.65
N LEU A 77 -25.54 -22.08 -4.37
CA LEU A 77 -26.64 -22.18 -3.41
C LEU A 77 -27.74 -21.12 -3.63
N LEU A 78 -27.34 -19.87 -3.89
CA LEU A 78 -28.22 -18.69 -3.81
C LEU A 78 -28.52 -18.03 -5.15
N ARG A 79 -27.95 -18.49 -6.28
CA ARG A 79 -28.22 -17.88 -7.60
C ARG A 79 -29.69 -17.97 -8.01
N ASN A 80 -30.35 -19.10 -7.71
CA ASN A 80 -31.76 -19.30 -8.01
C ASN A 80 -32.47 -19.98 -6.83
N PRO A 81 -32.76 -19.21 -5.77
CA PRO A 81 -33.25 -19.71 -4.49
C PRO A 81 -34.76 -20.00 -4.55
N VAL A 82 -35.20 -20.97 -5.37
CA VAL A 82 -36.63 -21.30 -5.54
C VAL A 82 -37.26 -21.83 -4.25
N ASN A 83 -36.48 -22.50 -3.40
CA ASN A 83 -36.93 -23.15 -2.15
C ASN A 83 -36.28 -22.56 -0.89
N ILE A 84 -35.73 -21.35 -0.97
CA ILE A 84 -35.06 -20.71 0.17
C ILE A 84 -35.89 -19.47 0.54
N SER A 85 -36.33 -19.42 1.80
CA SER A 85 -37.01 -18.27 2.37
C SER A 85 -36.07 -17.07 2.48
N THR A 86 -36.62 -15.87 2.30
CA THR A 86 -35.93 -14.61 2.57
C THR A 86 -36.36 -14.06 3.92
N ASN A 87 -35.47 -13.31 4.58
CA ASN A 87 -35.79 -12.63 5.83
C ASN A 87 -36.67 -11.41 5.53
N ASP A 88 -37.99 -11.56 5.67
CA ASP A 88 -38.92 -10.45 5.54
C ASP A 88 -38.83 -9.52 6.78
N SER A 89 -37.91 -8.56 6.77
CA SER A 89 -37.86 -7.55 7.83
C SER A 89 -39.09 -6.64 7.73
N THR A 90 -39.98 -6.72 8.72
CA THR A 90 -41.14 -5.82 8.85
C THR A 90 -40.89 -4.84 9.97
N PHE A 91 -40.82 -3.54 9.64
CA PHE A 91 -40.75 -2.47 10.63
C PHE A 91 -42.13 -1.87 10.85
N SER A 92 -42.54 -1.73 12.10
CA SER A 92 -43.81 -1.10 12.45
C SER A 92 -43.61 0.01 13.46
N GLY A 93 -44.30 1.12 13.27
CA GLY A 93 -44.27 2.25 14.17
C GLY A 93 -45.61 2.99 14.20
N VAL A 94 -45.83 3.74 15.26
CA VAL A 94 -47.00 4.61 15.40
C VAL A 94 -46.52 6.05 15.32
N ALA A 95 -46.95 6.77 14.29
CA ALA A 95 -46.71 8.20 14.18
C ALA A 95 -47.89 8.94 14.81
N THR A 96 -47.66 9.66 15.91
CA THR A 96 -48.68 10.49 16.55
C THR A 96 -48.50 11.95 16.16
N ASN A 97 -49.57 12.58 15.67
CA ASN A 97 -49.56 14.02 15.42
C ASN A 97 -49.63 14.79 16.74
N SER A 98 -48.60 15.56 17.04
CA SER A 98 -48.49 16.33 18.30
C SER A 98 -49.56 17.41 18.47
N LEU A 99 -50.25 17.84 17.41
CA LEU A 99 -51.30 18.85 17.47
C LEU A 99 -52.71 18.26 17.54
N THR A 100 -52.98 17.14 16.86
CA THR A 100 -54.32 16.54 16.78
C THR A 100 -54.49 15.27 17.62
N ASN A 101 -53.41 14.74 18.21
CA ASN A 101 -53.36 13.44 18.91
C ASN A 101 -53.82 12.25 18.07
N GLU A 102 -53.91 12.41 16.75
CA GLU A 102 -54.22 11.31 15.84
C GLU A 102 -53.00 10.42 15.62
N SER A 103 -53.20 9.11 15.68
CA SER A 103 -52.15 8.11 15.50
C SER A 103 -52.28 7.40 14.15
N LEU A 104 -51.19 7.36 13.38
CA LEU A 104 -51.07 6.60 12.15
C LEU A 104 -50.18 5.37 12.39
N ASN A 105 -50.72 4.17 12.19
CA ASN A 105 -49.94 2.94 12.21
C ASN A 105 -49.24 2.73 10.86
N ILE A 106 -47.92 2.80 10.86
CA ILE A 106 -47.09 2.57 9.68
C ILE A 106 -46.51 1.16 9.78
N LYS A 107 -46.66 0.36 8.71
CA LYS A 107 -45.95 -0.89 8.51
C LYS A 107 -45.13 -0.78 7.22
N LEU A 108 -43.82 -0.96 7.34
CA LEU A 108 -42.86 -1.00 6.23
C LEU A 108 -42.35 -2.44 6.11
N LYS A 109 -42.29 -2.95 4.88
CA LYS A 109 -41.73 -4.26 4.57
C LYS A 109 -40.56 -4.05 3.61
N SER A 110 -39.45 -4.77 3.83
CA SER A 110 -38.38 -4.86 2.82
C SER A 110 -38.94 -5.45 1.52
N ASP A 111 -38.54 -4.91 0.37
CA ASP A 111 -38.97 -5.38 -0.96
C ASP A 111 -37.95 -6.28 -1.65
N PHE A 112 -36.98 -6.83 -0.88
CA PHE A 112 -35.92 -7.68 -1.40
C PHE A 112 -36.46 -8.81 -2.29
N ASP A 113 -36.08 -8.80 -3.56
CA ASP A 113 -36.42 -9.86 -4.50
C ASP A 113 -35.19 -10.76 -4.75
N PRO A 114 -35.23 -12.03 -4.31
CA PRO A 114 -34.10 -12.94 -4.45
C PRO A 114 -33.83 -13.39 -5.90
N THR A 115 -34.74 -13.10 -6.83
CA THR A 115 -34.60 -13.39 -8.28
C THR A 115 -34.14 -12.17 -9.08
N SER A 116 -34.19 -10.98 -8.48
CA SER A 116 -33.81 -9.73 -9.10
C SER A 116 -32.32 -9.42 -8.92
N ASN A 117 -31.93 -8.19 -9.30
CA ASN A 117 -30.58 -7.69 -9.12
C ASN A 117 -30.21 -7.43 -7.64
N ASP A 118 -31.19 -7.45 -6.73
CA ASP A 118 -31.04 -7.28 -5.29
C ASP A 118 -30.25 -8.44 -4.68
N ASN A 119 -30.42 -9.64 -5.25
CA ASN A 119 -29.65 -10.81 -4.83
C ASN A 119 -28.16 -10.66 -5.23
N PRO A 120 -27.24 -10.62 -4.23
CA PRO A 120 -25.81 -10.47 -4.47
C PRO A 120 -25.15 -11.69 -5.14
N TYR A 121 -25.88 -12.79 -5.31
CA TYR A 121 -25.39 -14.06 -5.89
C TYR A 121 -25.99 -14.37 -7.26
N THR A 122 -26.68 -13.41 -7.90
CA THR A 122 -27.21 -13.57 -9.28
C THR A 122 -26.14 -13.85 -10.34
N SER A 123 -24.92 -13.35 -10.14
CA SER A 123 -23.78 -13.59 -11.04
C SER A 123 -22.53 -13.94 -10.24
N PHE A 124 -21.63 -14.72 -10.85
CA PHE A 124 -20.41 -15.16 -10.18
C PHE A 124 -19.50 -14.00 -9.77
N TYR A 125 -19.40 -12.96 -10.61
CA TYR A 125 -18.64 -11.74 -10.26
C TYR A 125 -19.22 -11.03 -9.02
N LYS A 126 -20.55 -10.87 -8.94
CA LYS A 126 -21.18 -10.30 -7.74
C LYS A 126 -20.95 -11.19 -6.52
N ALA A 127 -21.02 -12.51 -6.66
CA ALA A 127 -20.73 -13.44 -5.57
C ALA A 127 -19.29 -13.29 -5.04
N ILE A 128 -18.31 -13.09 -5.93
CA ILE A 128 -16.92 -12.78 -5.56
C ILE A 128 -16.84 -11.47 -4.78
N MET A 129 -17.46 -10.41 -5.30
CA MET A 129 -17.46 -9.11 -4.64
C MET A 129 -18.09 -9.16 -3.25
N THR A 130 -19.24 -9.83 -3.12
CA THR A 130 -19.93 -10.02 -1.84
C THR A 130 -19.09 -10.80 -0.84
N THR A 131 -18.49 -11.91 -1.28
CA THR A 131 -17.62 -12.74 -0.42
C THR A 131 -16.34 -12.01 -0.04
N TYR A 132 -15.80 -11.16 -0.92
CA TYR A 132 -14.68 -10.28 -0.57
C TYR A 132 -15.07 -9.33 0.58
N PHE A 133 -16.27 -8.74 0.54
CA PHE A 133 -16.73 -7.84 1.60
C PHE A 133 -17.01 -8.53 2.95
N TRP A 134 -17.08 -9.86 2.99
CA TRP A 134 -17.09 -10.61 4.25
C TRP A 134 -15.83 -10.33 5.09
N THR A 135 -14.70 -10.06 4.45
CA THR A 135 -13.45 -9.66 5.15
C THR A 135 -13.66 -8.41 6.03
N SER A 136 -14.54 -7.51 5.62
CA SER A 136 -14.88 -6.28 6.33
C SER A 136 -16.04 -6.44 7.30
N GLY A 137 -16.59 -7.66 7.43
CA GLY A 137 -17.73 -7.95 8.30
C GLY A 137 -19.09 -7.63 7.71
N ASN A 138 -19.20 -7.38 6.40
CA ASN A 138 -20.50 -7.26 5.72
C ASN A 138 -21.00 -8.67 5.37
N TRP A 139 -22.10 -9.11 5.98
CA TRP A 139 -22.65 -10.46 5.85
C TRP A 139 -24.07 -10.45 5.28
N ILE A 140 -24.28 -9.72 4.19
CA ILE A 140 -25.59 -9.50 3.54
C ILE A 140 -26.40 -10.78 3.32
N GLN A 141 -25.75 -11.92 3.02
CA GLN A 141 -26.46 -13.18 2.79
C GLN A 141 -27.15 -13.72 4.05
N ARG A 142 -26.55 -13.50 5.23
CA ARG A 142 -27.14 -13.92 6.50
C ARG A 142 -28.31 -13.01 6.86
N GLU A 143 -28.27 -11.77 6.42
CA GLU A 143 -29.32 -10.78 6.65
C GLU A 143 -30.52 -11.01 5.75
N GLU A 144 -30.31 -11.43 4.49
CA GLU A 144 -31.38 -11.54 3.49
C GLU A 144 -31.96 -12.95 3.33
N PHE A 145 -31.19 -14.02 3.59
CA PHE A 145 -31.64 -15.40 3.37
C PHE A 145 -31.84 -16.16 4.69
N ASP A 146 -33.05 -16.70 4.87
CA ASP A 146 -33.41 -17.57 6.00
C ASP A 146 -33.15 -19.03 5.62
N PHE A 147 -31.89 -19.47 5.72
CA PHE A 147 -31.52 -20.84 5.42
C PHE A 147 -30.33 -21.32 6.24
N TRP A 148 -30.50 -22.45 6.95
CA TRP A 148 -29.49 -23.00 7.85
C TRP A 148 -28.11 -23.23 7.20
N ALA A 149 -28.06 -23.59 5.92
CA ALA A 149 -26.79 -23.81 5.23
C ALA A 149 -26.02 -22.49 5.04
N VAL A 150 -26.73 -21.38 4.83
CA VAL A 150 -26.13 -20.04 4.75
C VAL A 150 -25.46 -19.69 6.07
N ASP A 151 -26.12 -19.98 7.20
CA ASP A 151 -25.55 -19.75 8.53
C ASP A 151 -24.29 -20.57 8.77
N ILE A 152 -24.29 -21.86 8.41
CA ILE A 152 -23.13 -22.73 8.59
C ILE A 152 -21.96 -22.27 7.73
N TYR A 153 -22.17 -21.99 6.45
CA TYR A 153 -21.08 -21.51 5.58
C TYR A 153 -20.55 -20.16 6.05
N THR A 154 -21.43 -19.26 6.50
CA THR A 154 -21.05 -17.95 7.04
C THR A 154 -20.24 -18.10 8.34
N PHE A 155 -20.64 -19.02 9.23
CA PHE A 155 -19.90 -19.33 10.44
C PHE A 155 -18.49 -19.86 10.14
N ILE A 156 -18.38 -20.85 9.25
CA ILE A 156 -17.09 -21.41 8.82
C ILE A 156 -16.23 -20.31 8.19
N ALA A 157 -16.79 -19.51 7.27
CA ALA A 157 -16.08 -18.41 6.63
C ALA A 157 -15.61 -17.36 7.64
N SER A 158 -16.41 -17.03 8.66
CA SER A 158 -15.99 -16.09 9.71
C SER A 158 -14.75 -16.57 10.46
N ILE A 159 -14.68 -17.87 10.80
CA ILE A 159 -13.53 -18.44 11.49
C ILE A 159 -12.31 -18.44 10.57
N PHE A 160 -12.43 -18.99 9.36
CA PHE A 160 -11.26 -19.13 8.48
C PHE A 160 -10.82 -17.80 7.87
N LEU A 161 -11.75 -17.07 7.27
CA LEU A 161 -11.46 -15.89 6.46
C LEU A 161 -11.16 -14.66 7.33
N VAL A 162 -11.99 -14.41 8.35
CA VAL A 162 -11.82 -13.25 9.22
C VAL A 162 -10.85 -13.55 10.36
N ILE A 163 -11.09 -14.60 11.15
CA ILE A 163 -10.25 -14.84 12.33
C ILE A 163 -8.87 -15.38 11.94
N VAL A 164 -8.80 -16.51 11.22
CA VAL A 164 -7.51 -17.19 10.99
C VAL A 164 -6.67 -16.43 9.96
N LEU A 165 -7.19 -16.18 8.75
CA LEU A 165 -6.41 -15.58 7.67
C LEU A 165 -6.02 -14.14 7.96
N GLN A 166 -6.87 -13.31 8.60
CA GLN A 166 -6.46 -11.94 8.94
C GLN A 166 -5.41 -11.93 10.05
N ASN A 167 -5.56 -12.74 11.10
CA ASN A 167 -4.55 -12.82 12.15
C ASN A 167 -3.21 -13.37 11.63
N MET A 168 -3.25 -14.32 10.71
CA MET A 168 -2.05 -14.84 10.06
C MET A 168 -1.40 -13.78 9.15
N LEU A 169 -2.18 -13.00 8.41
CA LEU A 169 -1.69 -11.87 7.61
C LEU A 169 -0.98 -10.85 8.49
N ILE A 170 -1.56 -10.49 9.64
CA ILE A 170 -0.98 -9.53 10.59
C ILE A 170 0.33 -10.08 11.17
N ALA A 171 0.36 -11.35 11.58
CA ALA A 171 1.56 -11.99 12.10
C ALA A 171 2.69 -12.01 11.05
N PHE A 172 2.36 -12.43 9.82
CA PHE A 172 3.31 -12.46 8.70
C PHE A 172 3.84 -11.05 8.38
N MET A 173 2.95 -10.04 8.29
CA MET A 173 3.37 -8.65 8.11
C MET A 173 4.30 -8.16 9.23
N SER A 174 4.02 -8.56 10.48
CA SER A 174 4.86 -8.18 11.63
C SER A 174 6.26 -8.76 11.53
N ASP A 175 6.38 -10.02 11.11
CA ASP A 175 7.66 -10.70 11.00
C ASP A 175 8.49 -10.19 9.82
N GLU A 176 7.87 -10.01 8.65
CA GLU A 176 8.52 -9.37 7.50
C GLU A 176 8.96 -7.93 7.83
N TYR A 177 8.14 -7.17 8.54
CA TYR A 177 8.51 -5.81 8.96
C TYR A 177 9.76 -5.79 9.85
N LYS A 178 9.93 -6.77 10.76
CA LYS A 178 11.13 -6.87 11.60
C LYS A 178 12.38 -7.18 10.77
N ASP A 179 12.29 -8.11 9.82
CA ASP A 179 13.42 -8.46 8.94
C ASP A 179 13.85 -7.25 8.11
N VAL A 180 12.90 -6.56 7.47
CA VAL A 180 13.20 -5.36 6.67
C VAL A 180 13.78 -4.26 7.56
N LYS A 181 13.27 -4.04 8.77
CA LYS A 181 13.82 -3.03 9.71
C LYS A 181 15.27 -3.34 10.10
N GLY A 182 15.65 -4.61 10.22
CA GLY A 182 17.04 -5.02 10.46
C GLY A 182 17.97 -4.62 9.31
N LYS A 183 17.52 -4.81 8.07
CA LYS A 183 18.28 -4.51 6.85
C LYS A 183 18.20 -3.02 6.44
N SER A 184 17.17 -2.31 6.87
CA SER A 184 16.85 -1.00 6.32
C SER A 184 17.79 0.11 6.71
N ARG A 185 18.46 0.03 7.87
CA ARG A 185 19.48 1.02 8.23
C ARG A 185 20.62 1.03 7.21
N GLN A 186 21.05 -0.14 6.75
CA GLN A 186 22.10 -0.25 5.74
C GLN A 186 21.60 0.24 4.38
N ILE A 187 20.38 -0.13 3.99
CA ILE A 187 19.77 0.31 2.73
C ILE A 187 19.56 1.83 2.70
N LEU A 188 19.15 2.43 3.82
CA LEU A 188 19.02 3.88 3.95
C LEU A 188 20.35 4.58 3.77
N LEU A 189 21.41 4.12 4.44
CA LEU A 189 22.73 4.71 4.31
C LEU A 189 23.23 4.63 2.87
N LYS A 190 23.02 3.48 2.21
CA LYS A 190 23.31 3.31 0.78
C LYS A 190 22.50 4.26 -0.10
N HIS A 191 21.20 4.41 0.15
CA HIS A 191 20.35 5.31 -0.63
C HIS A 191 20.74 6.78 -0.45
N LYS A 192 21.09 7.21 0.77
CA LYS A 192 21.63 8.55 1.02
C LYS A 192 22.95 8.77 0.29
N ALA A 193 23.87 7.80 0.36
CA ALA A 193 25.16 7.89 -0.34
C ALA A 193 24.97 7.98 -1.87
N ASN A 194 24.09 7.16 -2.44
CA ASN A 194 23.78 7.22 -3.87
C ASN A 194 23.18 8.57 -4.27
N ARG A 195 22.23 9.11 -3.50
CA ARG A 195 21.65 10.44 -3.79
C ARG A 195 22.67 11.56 -3.74
N ILE A 196 23.63 11.49 -2.82
CA ILE A 196 24.73 12.46 -2.73
C ILE A 196 25.63 12.30 -3.98
N ALA A 197 26.01 11.08 -4.33
CA ALA A 197 26.83 10.83 -5.52
C ALA A 197 26.14 11.26 -6.82
N ASP A 198 24.84 10.98 -6.97
CA ASP A 198 24.05 11.40 -8.13
C ASP A 198 23.94 12.93 -8.20
N TYR A 199 23.73 13.58 -7.05
CA TYR A 199 23.72 15.03 -6.95
C TYR A 199 25.09 15.63 -7.32
N GLU A 200 26.19 15.10 -6.77
CA GLU A 200 27.56 15.52 -7.07
C GLU A 200 27.91 15.33 -8.56
N ALA A 201 27.49 14.22 -9.17
CA ALA A 201 27.69 13.95 -10.60
C ALA A 201 26.91 14.92 -11.50
N LEU A 202 25.69 15.31 -11.11
CA LEU A 202 24.86 16.27 -11.84
C LEU A 202 25.29 17.72 -11.59
N HIS A 203 25.87 18.03 -10.43
CA HIS A 203 26.33 19.37 -10.06
C HIS A 203 27.56 19.87 -10.84
N HIS A 204 28.09 19.09 -11.78
CA HIS A 204 29.12 19.56 -12.69
C HIS A 204 28.64 20.65 -13.67
N PHE A 205 27.33 20.92 -13.79
CA PHE A 205 26.81 22.11 -14.48
C PHE A 205 26.99 23.39 -13.64
N HIS A 206 28.12 24.06 -13.87
CA HIS A 206 28.53 25.34 -13.26
C HIS A 206 27.65 26.53 -13.67
N ILE A 207 26.51 26.73 -13.03
CA ILE A 207 25.75 28.00 -13.18
C ILE A 207 25.80 28.84 -11.88
N PHE A 208 26.05 28.24 -10.73
CA PHE A 208 26.10 28.94 -9.42
C PHE A 208 27.21 28.41 -8.49
N SER A 209 28.38 28.07 -9.03
CA SER A 209 29.52 27.67 -8.20
C SER A 209 30.21 28.93 -7.63
N ASN A 210 29.74 29.42 -6.48
CA ASN A 210 30.66 30.11 -5.58
C ASN A 210 31.62 29.05 -5.01
N ASP A 211 32.89 29.44 -4.88
CA ASP A 211 34.05 28.66 -4.41
C ASP A 211 33.94 28.24 -2.91
N GLU A 212 32.73 28.01 -2.42
CA GLU A 212 32.46 27.64 -1.04
C GLU A 212 32.51 26.11 -0.91
N GLU A 213 33.67 25.67 -0.44
CA GLU A 213 33.96 24.37 0.18
C GLU A 213 34.27 23.21 -0.78
N LYS A 214 35.51 23.22 -1.28
CA LYS A 214 36.21 22.00 -1.72
C LYS A 214 36.07 20.91 -0.64
N PRO A 215 35.69 19.66 -0.98
CA PRO A 215 35.46 18.63 0.02
C PRO A 215 36.74 18.36 0.81
N LYS A 216 36.69 18.58 2.13
CA LYS A 216 37.82 18.28 3.04
C LYS A 216 38.13 16.78 3.16
N PHE A 217 37.21 15.92 2.73
CA PHE A 217 37.31 14.47 2.84
C PHE A 217 36.87 13.79 1.54
N ILE A 218 37.67 12.85 1.05
CA ILE A 218 37.32 11.95 -0.05
C ILE A 218 36.65 10.72 0.57
N TYR A 219 35.39 10.46 0.23
CA TYR A 219 34.70 9.25 0.64
C TYR A 219 34.89 8.15 -0.40
N TYR A 220 35.39 6.99 0.02
CA TYR A 220 35.49 5.79 -0.81
C TYR A 220 34.35 4.82 -0.44
N ILE A 221 33.46 4.53 -1.38
CA ILE A 221 32.45 3.48 -1.21
C ILE A 221 33.17 2.14 -1.40
N GLY A 222 33.55 1.53 -0.27
CA GLY A 222 34.17 0.21 -0.26
C GLY A 222 33.19 -0.90 -0.66
N GLN A 223 33.67 -1.87 -1.43
CA GLN A 223 32.90 -3.08 -1.72
C GLN A 223 32.60 -3.83 -0.41
N PRO A 224 31.37 -4.36 -0.21
CA PRO A 224 30.97 -5.00 1.04
C PRO A 224 31.86 -6.17 1.45
N LYS A 225 32.43 -6.90 0.47
CA LYS A 225 33.43 -7.96 0.72
C LYS A 225 34.67 -7.44 1.47
N ASN A 226 35.16 -6.26 1.10
CA ASN A 226 36.34 -5.65 1.74
C ASN A 226 36.03 -5.21 3.18
N TYR A 227 34.79 -4.80 3.46
CA TYR A 227 34.35 -4.44 4.81
C TYR A 227 34.21 -5.67 5.71
N GLU A 228 33.62 -6.77 5.20
CA GLU A 228 33.55 -8.03 5.93
C GLU A 228 34.93 -8.58 6.26
N GLU A 229 35.84 -8.57 5.28
CA GLU A 229 37.22 -9.01 5.47
C GLU A 229 37.96 -8.17 6.52
N TRP A 230 37.87 -6.83 6.44
CA TRP A 230 38.45 -5.92 7.44
C TRP A 230 37.84 -6.13 8.84
N ASN A 231 36.52 -6.31 8.94
CA ASN A 231 35.83 -6.50 10.22
C ASN A 231 36.18 -7.85 10.86
N ASN A 232 36.33 -8.90 10.04
CA ASN A 232 36.76 -10.23 10.49
C ASN A 232 38.22 -10.21 10.99
N ILE A 233 39.12 -9.52 10.29
CA ILE A 233 40.51 -9.28 10.74
C ILE A 233 40.51 -8.54 12.09
N ARG A 234 39.59 -7.57 12.28
CA ARG A 234 39.51 -6.78 13.51
C ARG A 234 38.98 -7.57 14.70
N LYS A 235 37.94 -8.40 14.50
CA LYS A 235 37.41 -9.32 15.52
C LYS A 235 38.43 -10.38 15.95
N ALA A 236 39.28 -10.85 15.03
CA ALA A 236 40.39 -11.73 15.35
C ALA A 236 41.50 -11.02 16.17
N ASN A 237 41.60 -9.69 16.04
CA ASN A 237 42.60 -8.84 16.68
C ASN A 237 42.13 -8.13 17.97
N ASP A 238 41.01 -8.54 18.58
CA ASP A 238 40.48 -8.00 19.86
C ASP A 238 41.43 -8.20 21.09
N LYS A 239 42.68 -8.63 20.88
CA LYS A 239 43.78 -8.52 21.86
C LYS A 239 44.65 -7.26 21.71
N CYS A 240 44.39 -6.37 20.76
CA CYS A 240 45.27 -5.23 20.50
C CYS A 240 44.92 -3.98 21.34
N THR A 241 45.64 -3.80 22.44
CA THR A 241 45.63 -2.66 23.37
C THR A 241 46.24 -1.38 22.78
N ILE A 242 45.72 -0.86 21.67
CA ILE A 242 46.23 0.40 21.05
C ILE A 242 45.51 1.66 21.56
N TYR A 243 44.57 1.53 22.50
CA TYR A 243 43.85 2.68 23.09
C TYR A 243 44.18 2.98 24.56
N LYS A 244 45.26 2.42 25.12
CA LYS A 244 45.70 2.81 26.47
C LYS A 244 46.54 4.09 26.52
N ASP A 245 47.12 4.52 25.40
CA ASP A 245 48.06 5.66 25.37
C ASP A 245 47.64 6.85 24.48
N LEU A 246 46.42 6.86 23.92
CA LEU A 246 45.91 8.04 23.19
C LEU A 246 45.36 9.08 24.18
N VAL A 247 46.28 9.68 24.93
CA VAL A 247 46.10 11.00 25.52
C VAL A 247 45.76 11.96 24.39
N VAL A 248 44.65 12.69 24.56
CA VAL A 248 44.18 13.75 23.69
C VAL A 248 45.29 14.79 23.50
N GLY A 249 45.94 14.73 22.35
CA GLY A 249 46.89 15.74 21.88
C GLY A 249 46.73 15.89 20.38
N HIS A 250 46.37 17.10 19.95
CA HIS A 250 46.26 17.49 18.54
C HIS A 250 47.47 17.00 17.72
N ILE A 251 47.31 15.97 16.88
CA ILE A 251 48.28 15.61 15.85
C ILE A 251 47.66 15.94 14.49
N SER A 252 47.91 17.16 14.02
CA SER A 252 47.68 17.55 12.63
C SER A 252 48.82 17.01 11.77
N THR A 253 48.75 15.74 11.35
CA THR A 253 49.67 15.19 10.35
C THR A 253 49.26 15.67 8.96
N LYS A 254 50.03 16.62 8.42
CA LYS A 254 49.94 17.10 7.03
C LYS A 254 50.54 16.03 6.11
N PHE A 255 49.70 15.20 5.50
CA PHE A 255 50.15 14.29 4.44
C PHE A 255 50.44 15.08 3.17
N ILE A 256 51.72 15.19 2.80
CA ILE A 256 52.14 15.65 1.48
C ILE A 256 51.91 14.48 0.53
N PHE A 257 50.81 14.54 -0.23
CA PHE A 257 50.55 13.57 -1.30
C PHE A 257 51.46 13.88 -2.48
N GLU A 258 52.42 13.00 -2.74
CA GLU A 258 53.20 13.01 -3.97
C GLU A 258 52.31 12.40 -5.09
N LYS A 259 51.87 13.25 -6.03
CA LYS A 259 50.94 12.86 -7.10
C LYS A 259 51.64 11.91 -8.07
N LYS A 260 51.49 10.59 -7.88
CA LYS A 260 51.84 9.60 -8.91
C LYS A 260 50.65 9.43 -9.87
N ASN A 261 50.93 9.70 -11.15
CA ASN A 261 49.97 9.51 -12.23
C ASN A 261 49.95 8.03 -12.61
N TYR A 262 48.85 7.33 -12.30
CA TYR A 262 48.66 5.92 -12.66
C TYR A 262 47.89 5.75 -13.98
N ASP A 263 47.57 6.85 -14.65
CA ASP A 263 46.81 6.82 -15.90
C ASP A 263 47.75 6.88 -17.12
N HIS A 264 48.27 5.72 -17.51
CA HIS A 264 49.11 5.59 -18.70
C HIS A 264 48.30 5.61 -20.01
N ARG A 265 46.96 5.76 -19.98
CA ARG A 265 46.10 5.71 -21.18
C ARG A 265 44.98 6.75 -21.23
N SER A 266 45.11 7.90 -20.56
CA SER A 266 44.20 9.02 -20.81
C SER A 266 44.54 9.74 -22.11
N ILE A 267 43.53 9.86 -22.98
CA ILE A 267 43.59 10.56 -24.28
C ILE A 267 43.47 12.09 -24.09
N TRP A 268 43.16 12.56 -22.88
CA TRP A 268 43.00 13.97 -22.58
C TRP A 268 44.22 14.49 -21.83
N LYS A 269 45.11 15.15 -22.57
CA LYS A 269 46.17 15.99 -21.98
C LYS A 269 45.60 17.38 -21.72
N TYR A 270 45.58 17.78 -20.45
CA TYR A 270 45.60 19.19 -20.03
C TYR A 270 47.03 19.57 -19.64
#